data_AF-A0A970Z8P8-F1
#
_entry.id   AF-A0A970Z8P8-F1
#
_cell.length_a   1.000
_cell.length_b   1.000
_cell.length_c   1.000
_cell.angle_alpha   90.00
_cell.angle_beta   90.00
_cell.angle_gamma   90.00
#
_symmetry.space_group_name_H-M   'P 1'
#
loop_
_entity.id
_entity.type
_entity.pdbx_description
1 polymer ?
#
loop_
_entity_poly.entity_id
_entity_poly.type
_entity_poly.pdbx_seq_one_letter_code
_entity_poly.pdbx_strand_id
1 'polypeptide(L)'
;MRRDTRPNPVPVVRHPVRSVLAGWALALPLAAAGLSVPATATAAVGAPSSPPVVSVSVSTPSATPSTAAVRSGDPSVTGIGSPRTGGGVLAPSRPAAARATLTRQRNAAKALAALPVPGLRVAAAAPPASVDLRDDVDSEGNLLLPPARSQGPISDCLPWSVAYTMMGYYAAKDGETGAPYAPLYLYLMNTKKAPTKGTSPEAVLAHAKASGVDTQADYFQGYYTYKVKPTKAQKAFAANFKVTDWTRLWAGYNTGGGAEAAARKELLQTALAAGNPVSIGLDAYTSFSQFTGSGVYTTHSGTNSGGHMVTAVGYDADSVIIRNSWGTVWGNQGDARLGWDLVTNRISGAYTITGVTTPAPGSAAANPKATNLKLSVKKGTASGGTAVSITGSNLVGSTAVNFGETAVELDSGDVVTTNGTTTVTVSTPKGVAGKALVTVTNAGGTSDVTSKTKYTYTAVLPVIASENGMSTDEAASEGGTEITITGEYLSNGKVIIEKKTVPKKLITAASDTSITFSALPHLAGTVDVKVKTKGGTVVAGQLTYAPEDPPVISSLSANTASISERTQITVTGSSLTQVKKAYIGTKSVPFKRISNTQLVLRLPKTRAAITGDVQLKAKWSTSATSEATAFTWS
;
A
#
# COMPACT_ATOMS: atom_id res chain seq x y z
N MET A 1 45.07 79.23 -0.62
CA MET A 1 43.83 79.89 -0.17
C MET A 1 42.69 79.51 -1.10
N ARG A 2 41.61 78.87 -0.58
CA ARG A 2 40.21 78.75 -1.07
C ARG A 2 40.00 78.25 -2.53
N ARG A 3 39.01 77.42 -2.89
CA ARG A 3 37.76 76.94 -2.27
C ARG A 3 37.26 75.71 -3.07
N ASP A 4 36.51 74.84 -2.39
CA ASP A 4 35.72 73.73 -2.95
C ASP A 4 34.70 74.13 -4.02
N THR A 5 34.36 73.19 -4.92
CA THR A 5 32.98 72.74 -5.23
C THR A 5 32.99 71.60 -6.26
N ARG A 6 32.41 70.44 -5.91
CA ARG A 6 31.93 69.41 -6.86
C ARG A 6 30.45 69.14 -6.57
N PRO A 7 29.57 68.97 -7.57
CA PRO A 7 28.18 68.60 -7.33
C PRO A 7 27.86 67.12 -7.62
N ASN A 8 27.13 66.54 -6.66
CA ASN A 8 26.04 65.53 -6.67
C ASN A 8 26.10 64.21 -7.47
N PRO A 9 25.74 63.11 -6.78
CA PRO A 9 24.83 62.08 -7.29
C PRO A 9 23.47 62.06 -6.54
N VAL A 10 22.41 61.74 -7.28
CA VAL A 10 20.99 61.76 -6.88
C VAL A 10 20.62 60.53 -6.02
N PRO A 11 19.75 60.67 -4.99
CA PRO A 11 19.38 59.58 -4.08
C PRO A 11 18.06 58.86 -4.41
N VAL A 12 17.97 57.65 -3.86
CA VAL A 12 16.82 56.73 -3.78
C VAL A 12 15.66 57.34 -2.99
N VAL A 13 14.43 57.15 -3.45
CA VAL A 13 13.19 57.47 -2.71
C VAL A 13 12.37 56.20 -2.49
N ARG A 14 12.01 55.97 -1.22
CA ARG A 14 10.91 55.11 -0.75
C ARG A 14 9.68 55.98 -0.43
N HIS A 15 8.50 55.33 -0.36
CA HIS A 15 7.23 55.66 0.34
C HIS A 15 5.98 55.60 -0.59
N PRO A 16 4.71 55.64 -0.11
CA PRO A 16 4.02 54.68 0.78
C PRO A 16 2.51 54.42 0.42
N VAL A 17 1.91 53.36 1.00
CA VAL A 17 0.57 53.24 1.68
C VAL A 17 -0.80 53.62 1.02
N ARG A 18 -1.75 52.66 1.12
CA ARG A 18 -3.25 52.67 1.30
C ARG A 18 -4.26 52.74 0.12
N SER A 19 -5.09 51.67 0.06
CA SER A 19 -6.56 51.52 -0.03
C SER A 19 -7.46 52.48 -0.83
N VAL A 20 -8.38 51.94 -1.66
CA VAL A 20 -9.88 52.06 -1.61
C VAL A 20 -10.54 51.23 -2.75
N LEU A 21 -11.81 50.90 -2.50
CA LEU A 21 -12.80 49.96 -3.06
C LEU A 21 -13.37 50.19 -4.50
N ALA A 22 -14.14 49.16 -4.91
CA ALA A 22 -15.27 49.05 -5.88
C ALA A 22 -14.92 48.28 -7.17
N GLY A 23 -15.63 47.25 -7.64
CA GLY A 23 -16.92 46.64 -7.28
C GLY A 23 -17.65 46.25 -8.58
N TRP A 24 -17.83 44.96 -8.89
CA TRP A 24 -18.73 44.48 -9.96
C TRP A 24 -19.33 43.12 -9.56
N ALA A 25 -20.65 43.00 -9.71
CA ALA A 25 -21.47 41.80 -9.48
C ALA A 25 -22.37 41.55 -10.70
N LEU A 26 -22.58 40.27 -11.06
CA LEU A 26 -23.73 39.65 -11.76
C LEU A 26 -23.34 38.17 -11.97
N ALA A 27 -23.88 37.13 -11.29
CA ALA A 27 -25.24 36.56 -11.19
C ALA A 27 -25.58 35.50 -12.27
N LEU A 28 -26.15 34.36 -11.79
CA LEU A 28 -26.91 33.25 -12.42
C LEU A 28 -26.20 31.86 -12.50
N PRO A 29 -26.94 30.73 -12.42
CA PRO A 29 -27.91 30.38 -11.38
C PRO A 29 -27.78 28.93 -10.85
N LEU A 30 -28.35 28.71 -9.67
CA LEU A 30 -28.61 27.42 -9.02
C LEU A 30 -29.96 26.88 -9.52
N ALA A 31 -30.02 25.63 -9.98
CA ALA A 31 -31.28 24.92 -10.25
C ALA A 31 -31.55 23.89 -9.15
N ALA A 32 -32.66 24.09 -8.44
CA ALA A 32 -33.24 23.15 -7.51
C ALA A 32 -34.16 22.17 -8.26
N ALA A 33 -34.05 20.88 -7.95
CA ALA A 33 -35.13 19.92 -8.16
C ALA A 33 -35.38 19.23 -6.82
N GLY A 34 -36.54 19.50 -6.23
CA GLY A 34 -37.00 18.85 -5.02
C GLY A 34 -37.65 17.51 -5.33
N LEU A 35 -37.45 16.55 -4.43
CA LEU A 35 -38.40 15.47 -4.16
C LEU A 35 -38.19 15.02 -2.71
N SER A 36 -39.31 14.91 -2.01
CA SER A 36 -39.46 14.72 -0.56
C SER A 36 -39.73 13.26 -0.17
N VAL A 37 -38.94 12.74 0.80
CA VAL A 37 -39.29 11.91 2.00
C VAL A 37 -39.95 10.52 1.77
N PRO A 38 -39.82 9.45 2.62
CA PRO A 38 -39.17 9.28 3.95
C PRO A 38 -38.24 8.05 4.13
N ALA A 39 -37.63 8.07 5.32
CA ALA A 39 -37.03 7.07 6.21
C ALA A 39 -37.24 5.54 6.05
N THR A 40 -36.28 4.85 6.68
CA THR A 40 -36.25 3.47 7.22
C THR A 40 -36.03 2.30 6.26
N ALA A 41 -34.79 1.76 6.30
CA ALA A 41 -34.56 0.32 6.23
C ALA A 41 -33.23 -0.03 6.94
N THR A 42 -33.36 -0.60 8.13
CA THR A 42 -32.36 -1.41 8.82
C THR A 42 -31.92 -2.55 7.90
N ALA A 43 -30.64 -2.59 7.51
CA ALA A 43 -30.05 -3.76 6.86
C ALA A 43 -29.24 -4.56 7.89
N ALA A 44 -29.76 -5.74 8.21
CA ALA A 44 -29.16 -6.73 9.08
C ALA A 44 -27.83 -7.26 8.50
N VAL A 45 -26.92 -7.59 9.41
CA VAL A 45 -25.70 -8.36 9.16
C VAL A 45 -26.10 -9.75 8.67
N GLY A 46 -25.85 -10.05 7.39
CA GLY A 46 -25.97 -11.39 6.80
C GLY A 46 -24.59 -12.01 6.60
N ALA A 47 -24.35 -13.14 7.25
CA ALA A 47 -23.15 -13.95 7.10
C ALA A 47 -22.98 -14.49 5.65
N PRO A 48 -21.75 -14.67 5.15
CA PRO A 48 -21.55 -15.27 3.83
C PRO A 48 -21.80 -16.79 3.87
N SER A 49 -22.82 -17.24 3.14
CA SER A 49 -23.08 -18.64 2.82
C SER A 49 -22.14 -19.13 1.70
N SER A 50 -21.44 -20.23 1.94
CA SER A 50 -20.60 -20.96 0.98
C SER A 50 -21.42 -21.53 -0.20
N PRO A 51 -20.88 -21.56 -1.43
CA PRO A 51 -21.45 -22.35 -2.53
C PRO A 51 -20.91 -23.80 -2.54
N PRO A 52 -21.62 -24.74 -3.21
CA PRO A 52 -21.61 -26.16 -2.86
C PRO A 52 -20.46 -26.97 -3.48
N VAL A 53 -20.04 -27.99 -2.73
CA VAL A 53 -19.12 -29.05 -3.14
C VAL A 53 -19.84 -29.99 -4.12
N VAL A 54 -19.35 -30.08 -5.35
CA VAL A 54 -19.66 -31.18 -6.28
C VAL A 54 -18.56 -32.22 -6.14
N SER A 55 -18.93 -33.39 -5.64
CA SER A 55 -18.07 -34.56 -5.49
C SER A 55 -18.13 -35.41 -6.76
N VAL A 56 -16.98 -35.63 -7.39
CA VAL A 56 -16.82 -36.65 -8.44
C VAL A 56 -15.77 -37.65 -7.96
N SER A 57 -16.20 -38.88 -7.74
CA SER A 57 -15.37 -40.03 -7.38
C SER A 57 -14.76 -40.64 -8.65
N VAL A 58 -13.44 -40.78 -8.71
CA VAL A 58 -12.79 -41.70 -9.66
C VAL A 58 -11.69 -42.47 -8.93
N SER A 59 -11.87 -43.78 -8.95
CA SER A 59 -11.04 -44.80 -8.32
C SER A 59 -9.67 -44.93 -8.99
N THR A 60 -8.66 -45.24 -8.17
CA THR A 60 -7.28 -45.55 -8.58
C THR A 60 -7.17 -46.89 -9.32
N PRO A 61 -6.03 -47.14 -9.97
CA PRO A 61 -5.17 -48.16 -9.37
C PRO A 61 -3.69 -47.81 -9.32
N SER A 62 -3.10 -48.29 -8.22
CA SER A 62 -1.68 -48.32 -7.85
C SER A 62 -0.92 -49.39 -8.63
N ALA A 63 0.35 -49.14 -8.95
CA ALA A 63 1.33 -50.19 -9.23
C ALA A 63 2.75 -49.72 -8.84
N THR A 64 3.24 -50.25 -7.72
CA THR A 64 4.66 -50.26 -7.32
C THR A 64 5.40 -51.42 -8.03
N PRO A 65 6.74 -51.34 -8.22
CA PRO A 65 7.49 -52.32 -8.98
C PRO A 65 7.95 -53.51 -8.12
N SER A 66 7.88 -54.70 -8.71
CA SER A 66 8.47 -55.94 -8.18
C SER A 66 9.82 -56.19 -8.87
N THR A 67 10.84 -56.43 -8.06
CA THR A 67 12.13 -57.01 -8.43
C THR A 67 12.06 -58.53 -8.35
N ALA A 68 12.58 -59.23 -9.35
CA ALA A 68 13.19 -60.56 -9.20
C ALA A 68 14.06 -60.89 -10.42
N ALA A 69 15.30 -61.28 -10.12
CA ALA A 69 16.34 -61.73 -11.02
C ALA A 69 16.03 -63.11 -11.66
N VAL A 70 16.76 -63.49 -12.71
CA VAL A 70 17.61 -64.70 -12.76
C VAL A 70 18.45 -64.75 -14.07
N ARG A 71 19.77 -64.90 -13.84
CA ARG A 71 20.88 -65.51 -14.60
C ARG A 71 20.77 -65.87 -16.09
N SER A 72 21.84 -65.50 -16.82
CA SER A 72 22.65 -66.36 -17.71
C SER A 72 24.09 -65.80 -17.68
N GLY A 73 25.20 -66.55 -17.58
CA GLY A 73 25.51 -67.82 -18.23
C GLY A 73 26.46 -67.53 -19.40
N ASP A 74 27.74 -67.89 -19.21
CA ASP A 74 28.97 -67.60 -20.00
C ASP A 74 29.03 -68.37 -21.37
N PRO A 75 30.16 -68.45 -22.12
CA PRO A 75 30.48 -67.59 -23.29
C PRO A 75 30.75 -68.34 -24.62
N SER A 76 30.98 -67.52 -25.67
CA SER A 76 31.92 -67.64 -26.81
C SER A 76 31.91 -68.87 -27.77
N VAL A 77 32.04 -68.57 -29.08
CA VAL A 77 33.15 -68.95 -30.01
C VAL A 77 32.71 -69.14 -31.48
N THR A 78 33.47 -68.50 -32.38
CA THR A 78 33.77 -68.75 -33.82
C THR A 78 32.77 -68.55 -34.96
N GLY A 79 33.26 -67.92 -36.03
CA GLY A 79 33.38 -68.63 -37.31
C GLY A 79 33.13 -67.88 -38.64
N ILE A 80 34.21 -67.31 -39.22
CA ILE A 80 34.68 -67.47 -40.62
C ILE A 80 33.76 -67.11 -41.82
N GLY A 81 34.29 -66.26 -42.73
CA GLY A 81 34.32 -66.59 -44.18
C GLY A 81 33.56 -65.71 -45.19
N SER A 82 34.28 -64.79 -45.85
CA SER A 82 34.03 -64.27 -47.23
C SER A 82 34.37 -65.38 -48.27
N PRO A 83 34.03 -65.34 -49.61
CA PRO A 83 34.11 -64.15 -50.49
C PRO A 83 33.25 -64.10 -51.82
N ARG A 84 33.46 -63.00 -52.58
CA ARG A 84 33.87 -62.92 -54.02
C ARG A 84 32.94 -62.33 -55.11
N THR A 85 33.59 -61.46 -55.93
CA THR A 85 33.43 -61.09 -57.38
C THR A 85 32.19 -60.29 -57.84
N GLY A 86 32.25 -59.30 -58.76
CA GLY A 86 33.31 -58.73 -59.60
C GLY A 86 32.71 -57.79 -60.69
N GLY A 87 33.55 -57.00 -61.38
CA GLY A 87 33.26 -56.38 -62.70
C GLY A 87 33.02 -54.86 -62.73
N GLY A 88 33.92 -54.10 -63.35
CA GLY A 88 33.80 -52.63 -63.57
C GLY A 88 33.52 -52.24 -65.02
N VAL A 89 33.41 -50.93 -65.32
CA VAL A 89 33.87 -50.22 -66.55
C VAL A 89 33.78 -48.68 -66.37
N LEU A 90 34.91 -48.03 -66.71
CA LEU A 90 35.26 -46.68 -67.23
C LEU A 90 34.35 -45.42 -67.13
N ALA A 91 35.01 -44.28 -66.87
CA ALA A 91 34.53 -42.90 -66.77
C ALA A 91 34.42 -42.14 -68.11
N PRO A 92 33.79 -40.94 -68.11
CA PRO A 92 34.55 -39.75 -68.53
C PRO A 92 34.38 -38.52 -67.60
N SER A 93 35.21 -37.51 -67.83
CA SER A 93 35.66 -36.43 -66.96
C SER A 93 35.04 -35.05 -67.25
N ARG A 94 34.87 -34.20 -66.20
CA ARG A 94 34.96 -32.69 -66.10
C ARG A 94 34.04 -32.14 -64.97
N PRO A 95 34.28 -30.93 -64.39
CA PRO A 95 35.52 -30.29 -63.96
C PRO A 95 35.56 -29.99 -62.43
N ALA A 96 36.75 -29.70 -61.90
CA ALA A 96 37.06 -29.58 -60.47
C ALA A 96 36.41 -28.39 -59.71
N ALA A 97 35.53 -27.60 -60.32
CA ALA A 97 34.86 -26.46 -59.67
C ALA A 97 33.67 -26.86 -58.77
N ALA A 98 33.04 -28.02 -59.01
CA ALA A 98 31.89 -28.47 -58.22
C ALA A 98 32.27 -29.13 -56.87
N ARG A 99 33.54 -29.58 -56.72
CA ARG A 99 34.00 -30.26 -55.49
C ARG A 99 34.38 -29.31 -54.35
N ALA A 100 34.73 -28.06 -54.64
CA ALA A 100 35.06 -27.07 -53.60
C ALA A 100 33.80 -26.54 -52.89
N THR A 101 32.68 -26.42 -53.60
CA THR A 101 31.40 -25.91 -53.06
C THR A 101 30.68 -26.97 -52.20
N LEU A 102 30.70 -28.24 -52.64
CA LEU A 102 30.11 -29.35 -51.87
C LEU A 102 30.92 -29.72 -50.62
N THR A 103 32.23 -29.43 -50.59
CA THR A 103 33.07 -29.66 -49.41
C THR A 103 32.86 -28.58 -48.34
N ARG A 104 32.57 -27.32 -48.71
CA ARG A 104 32.17 -26.27 -47.75
C ARG A 104 30.76 -26.50 -47.19
N GLN A 105 29.81 -26.95 -48.01
CA GLN A 105 28.46 -27.28 -47.54
C GLN A 105 28.43 -28.56 -46.67
N ARG A 106 29.26 -29.57 -46.97
CA ARG A 106 29.42 -30.74 -46.09
C ARG A 106 30.15 -30.43 -44.79
N ASN A 107 31.10 -29.49 -44.78
CA ASN A 107 31.79 -29.09 -43.54
C ASN A 107 30.91 -28.20 -42.64
N ALA A 108 29.98 -27.41 -43.20
CA ALA A 108 28.95 -26.72 -42.43
C ALA A 108 27.92 -27.70 -41.82
N ALA A 109 27.52 -28.74 -42.57
CA ALA A 109 26.65 -29.81 -42.06
C ALA A 109 27.33 -30.71 -41.01
N LYS A 110 28.66 -30.86 -41.06
CA LYS A 110 29.43 -31.65 -40.09
C LYS A 110 29.67 -30.93 -38.76
N ALA A 111 29.57 -29.60 -38.73
CA ALA A 111 29.62 -28.81 -37.50
C ALA A 111 28.30 -28.86 -36.70
N LEU A 112 27.21 -29.32 -37.31
CA LEU A 112 25.89 -29.51 -36.67
C LEU A 112 25.64 -30.95 -36.18
N ALA A 113 26.64 -31.84 -36.31
CA ALA A 113 26.49 -33.27 -36.02
C ALA A 113 27.40 -33.77 -34.86
N ALA A 114 27.97 -32.87 -34.05
CA ALA A 114 28.77 -33.23 -32.88
C ALA A 114 27.96 -33.09 -31.57
N LEU A 115 26.90 -33.89 -31.45
CA LEU A 115 26.27 -34.26 -30.17
C LEU A 115 26.08 -35.77 -30.16
N PRO A 116 26.29 -36.49 -29.04
CA PRO A 116 26.42 -37.93 -29.08
C PRO A 116 25.07 -38.67 -28.95
N VAL A 117 25.00 -39.79 -29.68
CA VAL A 117 24.21 -41.04 -29.47
C VAL A 117 22.86 -41.19 -30.23
N PRO A 118 22.55 -42.40 -30.78
CA PRO A 118 21.58 -42.62 -31.83
C PRO A 118 20.20 -43.08 -31.33
N GLY A 119 19.17 -42.76 -32.11
CA GLY A 119 17.81 -43.30 -31.95
C GLY A 119 16.77 -42.31 -32.45
N LEU A 120 16.12 -42.66 -33.57
CA LEU A 120 14.87 -42.08 -34.10
C LEU A 120 14.75 -40.53 -34.06
N ARG A 121 15.09 -39.87 -35.17
CA ARG A 121 14.68 -38.47 -35.39
C ARG A 121 13.16 -38.42 -35.55
N VAL A 122 12.45 -38.18 -34.46
CA VAL A 122 11.11 -37.58 -34.53
C VAL A 122 11.34 -36.16 -35.05
N ALA A 123 10.80 -35.85 -36.23
CA ALA A 123 10.83 -34.48 -36.74
C ALA A 123 10.19 -33.57 -35.68
N ALA A 124 10.91 -32.54 -35.23
CA ALA A 124 10.33 -31.52 -34.36
C ALA A 124 9.08 -30.96 -35.06
N ALA A 125 7.96 -30.91 -34.35
CA ALA A 125 6.72 -30.36 -34.89
C ALA A 125 6.97 -28.93 -35.37
N ALA A 126 6.38 -28.56 -36.52
CA ALA A 126 6.47 -27.19 -37.02
C ALA A 126 5.92 -26.21 -35.96
N PRO A 127 6.54 -25.03 -35.79
CA PRO A 127 6.04 -24.04 -34.84
C PRO A 127 4.60 -23.62 -35.19
N PRO A 128 3.77 -23.26 -34.20
CA PRO A 128 2.40 -22.81 -34.42
C PRO A 128 2.34 -21.57 -35.32
N ALA A 129 1.16 -21.30 -35.89
CA ALA A 129 0.97 -20.16 -36.80
C ALA A 129 1.18 -18.79 -36.11
N SER A 130 0.93 -18.73 -34.80
CA SER A 130 1.13 -17.55 -33.96
C SER A 130 1.45 -17.93 -32.52
N VAL A 131 2.15 -17.05 -31.82
CA VAL A 131 2.45 -17.13 -30.39
C VAL A 131 2.31 -15.74 -29.79
N ASP A 132 1.72 -15.61 -28.61
CA ASP A 132 1.69 -14.35 -27.87
C ASP A 132 1.99 -14.59 -26.38
N LEU A 133 3.24 -14.37 -25.97
CA LEU A 133 3.69 -14.57 -24.59
C LEU A 133 3.18 -13.47 -23.63
N ARG A 134 2.47 -12.46 -24.16
CA ARG A 134 1.86 -11.41 -23.33
C ARG A 134 0.61 -11.90 -22.61
N ASP A 135 0.00 -12.96 -23.13
CA ASP A 135 -1.21 -13.56 -22.58
C ASP A 135 -0.90 -14.72 -21.62
N ASP A 136 0.38 -15.09 -21.48
CA ASP A 136 0.80 -16.16 -20.57
C ASP A 136 0.62 -15.71 -19.11
N VAL A 137 0.04 -16.60 -18.31
CA VAL A 137 -0.25 -16.39 -16.88
C VAL A 137 0.27 -17.54 -16.02
N ASP A 138 0.53 -17.24 -14.74
CA ASP A 138 0.81 -18.25 -13.71
C ASP A 138 -0.48 -18.98 -13.28
N SER A 139 -0.35 -19.92 -12.33
CA SER A 139 -1.47 -20.68 -11.76
C SER A 139 -2.52 -19.82 -11.06
N GLU A 140 -2.15 -18.61 -10.65
CA GLU A 140 -2.96 -17.63 -9.95
C GLU A 140 -3.60 -16.62 -10.93
N GLY A 141 -3.30 -16.70 -12.23
CA GLY A 141 -3.82 -15.81 -13.26
C GLY A 141 -3.05 -14.49 -13.42
N ASN A 142 -1.87 -14.34 -12.80
CA ASN A 142 -1.02 -13.16 -13.00
C ASN A 142 -0.21 -13.30 -14.29
N LEU A 143 -0.10 -12.20 -15.04
CA LEU A 143 0.70 -12.17 -16.27
C LEU A 143 2.17 -12.47 -15.98
N LEU A 144 2.76 -13.39 -16.75
CA LEU A 144 4.17 -13.74 -16.64
C LEU A 144 5.08 -12.61 -17.14
N LEU A 145 4.65 -11.91 -18.20
CA LEU A 145 5.46 -10.88 -18.84
C LEU A 145 5.42 -9.56 -18.04
N PRO A 146 6.56 -9.07 -17.51
CA PRO A 146 6.56 -7.87 -16.65
C PRO A 146 6.10 -6.62 -17.40
N PRO A 147 5.26 -5.74 -16.82
CA PRO A 147 4.66 -4.62 -17.54
C PRO A 147 5.69 -3.66 -18.13
N ALA A 148 5.35 -3.03 -19.26
CA ALA A 148 6.24 -2.08 -19.92
C ALA A 148 6.63 -0.91 -19.01
N ARG A 149 7.93 -0.59 -18.98
CA ARG A 149 8.50 0.52 -18.18
C ARG A 149 9.52 1.28 -19.00
N SER A 150 9.82 2.50 -18.55
CA SER A 150 10.77 3.38 -19.21
C SER A 150 12.16 3.22 -18.62
N GLN A 151 13.16 3.14 -19.49
CA GLN A 151 14.56 3.20 -19.14
C GLN A 151 15.07 4.63 -18.90
N GLY A 152 14.22 5.63 -19.14
CA GLY A 152 14.59 7.03 -19.01
C GLY A 152 15.72 7.42 -19.97
N PRO A 153 16.61 8.36 -19.57
CA PRO A 153 17.66 8.89 -20.44
C PRO A 153 18.93 8.02 -20.50
N ILE A 154 18.87 6.76 -20.04
CA ILE A 154 20.04 5.88 -19.92
C ILE A 154 20.09 4.94 -21.13
N SER A 155 21.27 4.71 -21.70
CA SER A 155 21.51 3.81 -22.84
C SER A 155 21.62 2.33 -22.41
N ASP A 156 20.67 1.85 -21.61
CA ASP A 156 20.64 0.50 -21.01
C ASP A 156 19.52 -0.42 -21.56
N CYS A 157 19.04 -0.16 -22.78
CA CYS A 157 17.95 -0.91 -23.41
C CYS A 157 18.18 -2.42 -23.46
N LEU A 158 19.42 -2.85 -23.70
CA LEU A 158 19.82 -4.26 -23.65
C LEU A 158 19.67 -4.84 -22.23
N PRO A 159 20.24 -4.26 -21.16
CA PRO A 159 19.94 -4.65 -19.79
C PRO A 159 18.44 -4.70 -19.45
N TRP A 160 17.61 -3.81 -19.99
CA TRP A 160 16.15 -3.88 -19.82
C TRP A 160 15.52 -5.09 -20.51
N SER A 161 15.95 -5.39 -21.73
CA SER A 161 15.49 -6.56 -22.47
C SER A 161 15.86 -7.84 -21.72
N VAL A 162 17.09 -7.95 -21.22
CA VAL A 162 17.59 -9.14 -20.51
C VAL A 162 17.08 -9.23 -19.07
N ALA A 163 17.44 -8.29 -18.20
CA ALA A 163 17.18 -8.38 -16.75
C ALA A 163 15.71 -8.18 -16.40
N TYR A 164 15.09 -7.15 -16.96
CA TYR A 164 13.70 -6.85 -16.60
C TYR A 164 12.72 -7.76 -17.34
N THR A 165 12.84 -7.87 -18.67
CA THR A 165 11.83 -8.58 -19.47
C THR A 165 12.07 -10.09 -19.50
N MET A 166 13.21 -10.55 -20.01
CA MET A 166 13.46 -11.98 -20.20
C MET A 166 13.61 -12.73 -18.86
N MET A 167 14.49 -12.26 -17.98
CA MET A 167 14.66 -12.91 -16.68
C MET A 167 13.39 -12.80 -15.83
N GLY A 168 12.68 -11.67 -15.86
CA GLY A 168 11.41 -11.51 -15.14
C GLY A 168 10.33 -12.47 -15.63
N TYR A 169 10.22 -12.66 -16.96
CA TYR A 169 9.30 -13.63 -17.55
C TYR A 169 9.62 -15.07 -17.12
N TYR A 170 10.89 -15.49 -17.18
CA TYR A 170 11.26 -16.82 -16.70
C TYR A 170 11.03 -17.00 -15.21
N ALA A 171 11.31 -15.96 -14.40
CA ALA A 171 11.08 -16.06 -12.98
C ALA A 171 9.59 -16.27 -12.66
N ALA A 172 8.69 -15.56 -13.34
CA ALA A 172 7.26 -15.78 -13.21
C ALA A 172 6.84 -17.16 -13.73
N LYS A 173 7.32 -17.56 -14.92
CA LYS A 173 7.01 -18.84 -15.57
C LYS A 173 7.36 -20.05 -14.72
N ASP A 174 8.51 -19.99 -14.06
CA ASP A 174 9.09 -21.12 -13.31
C ASP A 174 8.81 -21.02 -11.79
N GLY A 175 8.06 -19.99 -11.35
CA GLY A 175 7.75 -19.78 -9.92
C GLY A 175 8.97 -19.38 -9.06
N GLU A 176 9.97 -18.77 -9.68
CA GLU A 176 11.23 -18.37 -9.06
C GLU A 176 11.12 -16.98 -8.39
N THR A 177 12.07 -16.64 -7.53
CA THR A 177 12.01 -15.42 -6.71
C THR A 177 12.91 -14.28 -7.21
N GLY A 178 12.64 -13.06 -6.73
CA GLY A 178 13.51 -11.90 -6.94
C GLY A 178 13.20 -11.05 -8.19
N ALA A 179 12.22 -11.43 -9.00
CA ALA A 179 11.73 -10.56 -10.07
C ALA A 179 10.96 -9.34 -9.53
N PRO A 180 10.97 -8.18 -10.23
CA PRO A 180 11.78 -7.93 -11.42
C PRO A 180 13.26 -7.72 -11.06
N TYR A 181 14.18 -8.06 -11.97
CA TYR A 181 15.62 -7.84 -11.78
C TYR A 181 16.05 -6.45 -12.30
N ALA A 182 17.09 -5.89 -11.71
CA ALA A 182 17.50 -4.50 -11.86
C ALA A 182 18.34 -4.26 -13.15
N PRO A 183 17.79 -3.56 -14.18
CA PRO A 183 18.51 -3.27 -15.42
C PRO A 183 19.71 -2.35 -15.18
N LEU A 184 19.55 -1.35 -14.30
CA LEU A 184 20.60 -0.39 -14.01
C LEU A 184 21.82 -1.06 -13.34
N TYR A 185 21.59 -2.05 -12.46
CA TYR A 185 22.68 -2.86 -11.90
C TYR A 185 23.48 -3.51 -13.04
N LEU A 186 22.79 -4.26 -13.90
CA LEU A 186 23.44 -5.00 -14.98
C LEU A 186 24.14 -4.07 -15.97
N TYR A 187 23.57 -2.89 -16.23
CA TYR A 187 24.18 -1.83 -17.02
C TYR A 187 25.49 -1.34 -16.40
N LEU A 188 25.47 -0.91 -15.13
CA LEU A 188 26.65 -0.36 -14.45
C LEU A 188 27.77 -1.39 -14.23
N MET A 189 27.43 -2.67 -14.25
CA MET A 189 28.42 -3.75 -14.25
C MET A 189 29.09 -3.98 -15.62
N ASN A 190 28.49 -3.48 -16.70
CA ASN A 190 28.95 -3.68 -18.07
C ASN A 190 29.42 -2.39 -18.78
N THR A 191 29.36 -1.23 -18.12
CA THR A 191 29.91 0.01 -18.67
C THR A 191 30.54 0.90 -17.59
N LYS A 192 31.57 1.66 -18.00
CA LYS A 192 32.15 2.75 -17.20
C LYS A 192 31.71 4.14 -17.70
N LYS A 193 30.92 4.20 -18.78
CA LYS A 193 30.55 5.43 -19.50
C LYS A 193 29.04 5.68 -19.44
N ALA A 194 28.44 5.43 -18.27
CA ALA A 194 27.05 5.80 -18.00
C ALA A 194 26.86 7.34 -18.06
N PRO A 195 25.71 7.84 -18.51
CA PRO A 195 24.52 7.10 -18.93
C PRO A 195 24.46 6.85 -20.45
N THR A 196 25.43 7.33 -21.24
CA THR A 196 25.25 7.51 -22.69
C THR A 196 25.74 6.35 -23.55
N LYS A 197 26.60 5.47 -23.01
CA LYS A 197 27.18 4.37 -23.79
C LYS A 197 26.40 3.08 -23.60
N GLY A 198 25.91 2.50 -24.70
CA GLY A 198 25.32 1.16 -24.72
C GLY A 198 26.31 0.05 -24.37
N THR A 199 25.79 -1.15 -24.16
CA THR A 199 26.52 -2.37 -23.80
C THR A 199 26.49 -3.42 -24.93
N SER A 200 27.28 -4.48 -24.82
CA SER A 200 27.29 -5.61 -25.79
C SER A 200 26.40 -6.76 -25.30
N PRO A 201 25.60 -7.40 -26.17
CA PRO A 201 24.76 -8.55 -25.82
C PRO A 201 25.55 -9.68 -25.16
N GLU A 202 26.66 -10.09 -25.77
CA GLU A 202 27.50 -11.17 -25.26
C GLU A 202 28.11 -10.82 -23.89
N ALA A 203 28.54 -9.58 -23.69
CA ALA A 203 29.09 -9.15 -22.40
C ALA A 203 28.01 -9.14 -21.30
N VAL A 204 26.82 -8.59 -21.60
CA VAL A 204 25.69 -8.52 -20.68
C VAL A 204 25.20 -9.91 -20.29
N LEU A 205 25.00 -10.80 -21.28
CA LEU A 205 24.54 -12.17 -21.04
C LEU A 205 25.59 -13.01 -20.32
N ALA A 206 26.87 -12.88 -20.68
CA ALA A 206 27.96 -13.53 -19.94
C ALA A 206 28.04 -13.03 -18.49
N HIS A 207 27.82 -11.74 -18.25
CA HIS A 207 27.75 -11.19 -16.89
C HIS A 207 26.57 -11.76 -16.10
N ALA A 208 25.37 -11.74 -16.68
CA ALA A 208 24.15 -12.24 -16.04
C ALA A 208 24.25 -13.74 -15.71
N LYS A 209 24.95 -14.52 -16.54
CA LYS A 209 25.26 -15.93 -16.25
C LYS A 209 26.31 -16.11 -15.16
N ALA A 210 27.42 -15.37 -15.24
CA ALA A 210 28.57 -15.59 -14.34
C ALA A 210 28.38 -14.96 -12.96
N SER A 211 27.98 -13.69 -12.92
CA SER A 211 27.92 -12.85 -11.71
C SER A 211 26.50 -12.57 -11.23
N GLY A 212 25.49 -12.86 -12.05
CA GLY A 212 24.10 -12.62 -11.73
C GLY A 212 23.66 -11.18 -11.87
N VAL A 213 22.41 -10.92 -11.47
CA VAL A 213 21.74 -9.62 -11.57
C VAL A 213 21.04 -9.35 -10.25
N ASP A 214 21.20 -8.14 -9.73
CA ASP A 214 20.50 -7.74 -8.52
C ASP A 214 18.99 -7.68 -8.76
N THR A 215 18.19 -7.85 -7.71
CA THR A 215 16.73 -7.66 -7.78
C THR A 215 16.42 -6.16 -7.77
N GLN A 216 15.31 -5.76 -8.40
CA GLN A 216 14.90 -4.35 -8.35
C GLN A 216 14.55 -3.91 -6.91
N ALA A 217 14.16 -4.85 -6.05
CA ALA A 217 13.83 -4.62 -4.66
C ALA A 217 15.07 -4.36 -3.77
N ASP A 218 16.18 -5.07 -3.99
CA ASP A 218 17.44 -4.88 -3.24
C ASP A 218 18.30 -3.75 -3.86
N TYR A 219 18.20 -3.55 -5.18
CA TYR A 219 18.99 -2.54 -5.89
C TYR A 219 18.47 -1.11 -5.67
N PHE A 220 18.80 -0.55 -4.51
CA PHE A 220 18.29 0.73 -4.01
C PHE A 220 18.58 1.96 -4.92
N GLN A 221 19.53 1.88 -5.84
CA GLN A 221 19.79 2.93 -6.84
C GLN A 221 18.61 3.07 -7.83
N GLY A 222 17.67 2.12 -7.83
CA GLY A 222 16.48 2.14 -8.68
C GLY A 222 16.84 2.02 -10.15
N TYR A 223 16.03 2.62 -11.01
CA TYR A 223 16.23 2.59 -12.45
C TYR A 223 17.18 3.67 -12.98
N TYR A 224 17.34 4.78 -12.24
CA TYR A 224 17.92 6.00 -12.83
C TYR A 224 19.16 6.55 -12.09
N THR A 225 19.52 6.05 -10.90
CA THR A 225 20.61 6.62 -10.08
C THR A 225 21.99 6.09 -10.51
N TYR A 226 22.34 6.27 -11.78
CA TYR A 226 23.55 5.70 -12.40
C TYR A 226 24.88 6.23 -11.85
N LYS A 227 24.85 7.37 -11.13
CA LYS A 227 26.04 7.99 -10.52
C LYS A 227 26.55 7.22 -9.29
N VAL A 228 25.72 6.38 -8.69
CA VAL A 228 26.07 5.56 -7.54
C VAL A 228 26.38 4.15 -8.02
N LYS A 229 27.60 3.68 -7.79
CA LYS A 229 28.03 2.34 -8.24
C LYS A 229 27.38 1.24 -7.39
N PRO A 230 27.16 0.03 -7.96
CA PRO A 230 26.77 -1.13 -7.16
C PRO A 230 27.77 -1.43 -6.04
N THR A 231 27.26 -1.65 -4.84
CA THR A 231 28.06 -1.94 -3.64
C THR A 231 28.58 -3.38 -3.64
N LYS A 232 29.50 -3.70 -2.72
CA LYS A 232 29.97 -5.09 -2.54
C LYS A 232 28.84 -6.03 -2.10
N ALA A 233 27.94 -5.56 -1.24
CA ALA A 233 26.79 -6.32 -0.77
C ALA A 233 25.83 -6.65 -1.91
N GLN A 234 25.48 -5.65 -2.72
CA GLN A 234 24.65 -5.81 -3.91
C GLN A 234 25.25 -6.79 -4.93
N LYS A 235 26.57 -6.73 -5.14
CA LYS A 235 27.24 -7.72 -6.00
C LYS A 235 27.18 -9.14 -5.44
N ALA A 236 27.29 -9.30 -4.13
CA ALA A 236 27.16 -10.59 -3.48
C ALA A 236 25.71 -11.11 -3.52
N PHE A 237 24.72 -10.21 -3.38
CA PHE A 237 23.31 -10.55 -3.45
C PHE A 237 22.87 -10.91 -4.87
N ALA A 238 23.29 -10.14 -5.87
CA ALA A 238 23.08 -10.41 -7.29
C ALA A 238 23.58 -11.80 -7.72
N ALA A 239 24.65 -12.31 -7.11
CA ALA A 239 25.20 -13.64 -7.42
C ALA A 239 24.23 -14.80 -7.15
N ASN A 240 23.11 -14.54 -6.47
CA ASN A 240 22.05 -15.49 -6.23
C ASN A 240 21.05 -15.61 -7.41
N PHE A 241 20.99 -14.61 -8.30
CA PHE A 241 20.00 -14.56 -9.37
C PHE A 241 20.71 -14.49 -10.72
N LYS A 242 20.71 -15.61 -11.44
CA LYS A 242 21.53 -15.77 -12.65
C LYS A 242 20.68 -16.18 -13.84
N VAL A 243 21.15 -15.83 -15.03
CA VAL A 243 20.72 -16.52 -16.26
C VAL A 243 21.33 -17.93 -16.24
N THR A 244 20.52 -18.96 -16.45
CA THR A 244 20.98 -20.36 -16.47
C THR A 244 21.91 -20.59 -17.66
N ASP A 245 21.42 -20.31 -18.87
CA ASP A 245 22.21 -20.26 -20.08
C ASP A 245 21.58 -19.33 -21.12
N TRP A 246 22.34 -18.96 -22.15
CA TRP A 246 21.88 -18.13 -23.25
C TRP A 246 22.35 -18.65 -24.60
N THR A 247 21.53 -18.42 -25.62
CA THR A 247 21.80 -18.80 -27.00
C THR A 247 21.73 -17.59 -27.89
N ARG A 248 22.74 -17.42 -28.75
CA ARG A 248 22.71 -16.46 -29.84
C ARG A 248 22.07 -17.14 -31.05
N LEU A 249 20.88 -16.69 -31.44
CA LEU A 249 20.18 -17.20 -32.61
C LEU A 249 20.88 -16.75 -33.89
N TRP A 250 21.28 -15.48 -33.97
CA TRP A 250 22.14 -14.96 -35.03
C TRP A 250 22.87 -13.69 -34.60
N ALA A 251 23.88 -13.31 -35.38
CA ALA A 251 24.65 -12.07 -35.22
C ALA A 251 24.84 -11.37 -36.57
N GLY A 252 24.86 -10.05 -36.55
CA GLY A 252 25.00 -9.21 -37.73
C GLY A 252 23.70 -9.05 -38.53
N TYR A 253 23.72 -8.10 -39.46
CA TYR A 253 22.65 -7.89 -40.44
C TYR A 253 22.61 -9.02 -41.46
N ASN A 254 21.45 -9.22 -42.10
CA ASN A 254 21.32 -10.23 -43.15
C ASN A 254 22.21 -9.84 -44.35
N THR A 255 23.08 -10.77 -44.76
CA THR A 255 23.91 -10.63 -45.98
C THR A 255 23.70 -11.80 -46.95
N GLY A 256 23.05 -12.88 -46.52
CA GLY A 256 22.73 -14.08 -47.29
C GLY A 256 21.39 -14.04 -48.02
N GLY A 257 20.66 -12.92 -47.97
CA GLY A 257 19.42 -12.72 -48.73
C GLY A 257 18.25 -13.56 -48.21
N GLY A 258 17.38 -14.00 -49.12
CA GLY A 258 16.11 -14.65 -48.76
C GLY A 258 16.25 -15.97 -47.98
N ALA A 259 17.29 -16.76 -48.25
CA ALA A 259 17.52 -18.01 -47.53
C ALA A 259 17.89 -17.76 -46.06
N GLU A 260 18.73 -16.77 -45.79
CA GLU A 260 19.07 -16.35 -44.42
C GLU A 260 17.85 -15.72 -43.72
N ALA A 261 17.05 -14.94 -44.44
CA ALA A 261 15.82 -14.36 -43.91
C ALA A 261 14.84 -15.44 -43.43
N ALA A 262 14.63 -16.49 -44.24
CA ALA A 262 13.79 -17.63 -43.89
C ALA A 262 14.30 -18.37 -42.65
N ALA A 263 15.61 -18.64 -42.56
CA ALA A 263 16.21 -19.29 -41.42
C ALA A 263 16.09 -18.46 -40.13
N ARG A 264 16.25 -17.13 -40.21
CA ARG A 264 16.06 -16.22 -39.05
C ARG A 264 14.61 -16.22 -38.56
N LYS A 265 13.65 -16.24 -39.48
CA LYS A 265 12.22 -16.38 -39.14
C LYS A 265 11.96 -17.70 -38.40
N GLU A 266 12.44 -18.82 -38.93
CA GLU A 266 12.30 -20.14 -38.30
C GLU A 266 12.93 -20.20 -36.90
N LEU A 267 14.15 -19.66 -36.73
CA LEU A 267 14.83 -19.61 -35.43
C LEU A 267 14.04 -18.81 -34.40
N LEU A 268 13.50 -17.65 -34.79
CA LEU A 268 12.72 -16.80 -33.89
C LEU A 268 11.38 -17.46 -33.53
N GLN A 269 10.69 -18.03 -34.53
CA GLN A 269 9.44 -18.75 -34.31
C GLN A 269 9.63 -19.96 -33.39
N THR A 270 10.72 -20.70 -33.57
CA THR A 270 11.06 -21.86 -32.73
C THR A 270 11.32 -21.44 -31.28
N ALA A 271 12.08 -20.36 -31.07
CA ALA A 271 12.36 -19.86 -29.73
C ALA A 271 11.08 -19.39 -29.02
N LEU A 272 10.26 -18.58 -29.69
CA LEU A 272 9.02 -18.06 -29.12
C LEU A 272 7.99 -19.16 -28.90
N ALA A 273 7.87 -20.15 -29.80
CA ALA A 273 7.01 -21.31 -29.63
C ALA A 273 7.40 -22.21 -28.44
N ALA A 274 8.68 -22.22 -28.07
CA ALA A 274 9.15 -22.87 -26.84
C ALA A 274 8.89 -22.03 -25.58
N GLY A 275 8.22 -20.87 -25.71
CA GLY A 275 7.97 -19.94 -24.62
C GLY A 275 9.22 -19.23 -24.15
N ASN A 276 10.14 -18.92 -25.07
CA ASN A 276 11.40 -18.22 -24.77
C ASN A 276 11.38 -16.82 -25.43
N PRO A 277 11.23 -15.73 -24.66
CA PRO A 277 11.35 -14.37 -25.20
C PRO A 277 12.75 -14.11 -25.75
N VAL A 278 12.86 -13.28 -26.79
CA VAL A 278 14.12 -13.09 -27.53
C VAL A 278 14.50 -11.62 -27.57
N SER A 279 15.67 -11.25 -27.06
CA SER A 279 16.24 -9.91 -27.25
C SER A 279 16.71 -9.73 -28.68
N ILE A 280 16.22 -8.71 -29.37
CA ILE A 280 16.56 -8.40 -30.77
C ILE A 280 17.13 -6.98 -30.90
N GLY A 281 18.16 -6.83 -31.73
CA GLY A 281 18.84 -5.54 -31.97
C GLY A 281 18.39 -4.87 -33.27
N LEU A 282 17.90 -3.64 -33.18
CA LEU A 282 17.47 -2.82 -34.32
C LEU A 282 18.15 -1.45 -34.33
N ASP A 283 18.19 -0.80 -35.49
CA ASP A 283 18.61 0.59 -35.57
C ASP A 283 17.41 1.52 -35.28
N ALA A 284 17.52 2.35 -34.25
CA ALA A 284 16.44 3.23 -33.82
C ALA A 284 16.39 4.49 -34.69
N TYR A 285 15.56 4.46 -35.74
CA TYR A 285 15.24 5.61 -36.56
C TYR A 285 14.20 6.52 -35.87
N THR A 286 14.12 7.79 -36.29
CA THR A 286 13.09 8.73 -35.81
C THR A 286 11.67 8.19 -36.01
N SER A 287 11.41 7.50 -37.11
CA SER A 287 10.13 6.80 -37.35
C SER A 287 9.82 5.74 -36.29
N PHE A 288 10.83 5.06 -35.74
CA PHE A 288 10.65 4.11 -34.63
C PHE A 288 10.39 4.83 -33.31
N SER A 289 11.16 5.86 -32.99
CA SER A 289 10.98 6.61 -31.73
C SER A 289 9.65 7.36 -31.66
N GLN A 290 9.07 7.72 -32.81
CA GLN A 290 7.76 8.37 -32.92
C GLN A 290 6.61 7.39 -33.18
N PHE A 291 6.87 6.08 -33.22
CA PHE A 291 5.83 5.09 -33.47
C PHE A 291 4.78 5.07 -32.35
N THR A 292 3.50 5.07 -32.74
CA THR A 292 2.34 5.06 -31.84
C THR A 292 1.25 4.13 -32.37
N GLY A 293 0.44 3.58 -31.46
CA GLY A 293 -0.70 2.72 -31.83
C GLY A 293 -0.33 1.25 -32.03
N SER A 294 -1.32 0.46 -32.47
CA SER A 294 -1.27 -1.02 -32.56
C SER A 294 -0.89 -1.57 -33.94
N GLY A 295 -0.54 -0.70 -34.90
CA GLY A 295 -0.18 -1.09 -36.26
C GLY A 295 1.12 -1.90 -36.35
N VAL A 296 1.44 -2.35 -37.58
CA VAL A 296 2.73 -3.01 -37.87
C VAL A 296 3.73 -1.96 -38.34
N TYR A 297 4.84 -1.84 -37.62
CA TYR A 297 5.97 -1.02 -37.99
C TYR A 297 6.79 -1.72 -39.07
N THR A 298 6.77 -1.16 -40.28
CA THR A 298 7.47 -1.67 -41.47
C THR A 298 8.48 -0.68 -42.05
N THR A 299 8.38 0.60 -41.69
CA THR A 299 9.12 1.70 -42.32
C THR A 299 10.37 2.05 -41.52
N HIS A 300 11.50 2.34 -42.19
CA HIS A 300 12.70 2.90 -41.54
C HIS A 300 13.08 4.21 -42.21
N SER A 301 12.70 5.32 -41.59
CA SER A 301 12.94 6.65 -42.14
C SER A 301 13.30 7.67 -41.06
N GLY A 302 13.93 8.76 -41.49
CA GLY A 302 14.43 9.82 -40.61
C GLY A 302 15.85 9.55 -40.12
N THR A 303 16.21 10.16 -38.99
CA THR A 303 17.56 10.12 -38.44
C THR A 303 17.77 8.84 -37.63
N ASN A 304 18.87 8.13 -37.90
CA ASN A 304 19.30 6.99 -37.09
C ASN A 304 19.95 7.48 -35.79
N SER A 305 19.39 7.08 -34.64
CA SER A 305 19.87 7.43 -33.30
C SER A 305 20.88 6.41 -32.74
N GLY A 306 21.17 5.36 -33.49
CA GLY A 306 22.08 4.26 -33.12
C GLY A 306 21.33 2.95 -32.87
N GLY A 307 22.09 1.94 -32.42
CA GLY A 307 21.55 0.64 -32.08
C GLY A 307 20.67 0.67 -30.81
N HIS A 308 19.58 -0.09 -30.84
CA HIS A 308 18.60 -0.25 -29.78
C HIS A 308 18.21 -1.72 -29.64
N MET A 309 17.85 -2.16 -28.44
CA MET A 309 17.41 -3.53 -28.21
C MET A 309 16.03 -3.56 -27.55
N VAL A 310 15.21 -4.49 -28.01
CA VAL A 310 13.84 -4.75 -27.55
C VAL A 310 13.64 -6.25 -27.40
N THR A 311 12.60 -6.67 -26.69
CA THR A 311 12.32 -8.09 -26.50
C THR A 311 11.18 -8.52 -27.41
N ALA A 312 11.42 -9.45 -28.33
CA ALA A 312 10.37 -10.18 -29.03
C ALA A 312 9.66 -11.12 -28.04
N VAL A 313 8.33 -11.05 -28.02
CA VAL A 313 7.45 -11.75 -27.08
C VAL A 313 6.31 -12.47 -27.79
N GLY A 314 6.35 -12.55 -29.10
CA GLY A 314 5.32 -13.24 -29.88
C GLY A 314 5.49 -13.00 -31.37
N TYR A 315 4.66 -13.68 -32.16
CA TYR A 315 4.58 -13.48 -33.60
C TYR A 315 3.24 -13.95 -34.14
N ASP A 316 2.93 -13.49 -35.34
CA ASP A 316 1.88 -14.05 -36.19
C ASP A 316 2.37 -14.17 -37.64
N ALA A 317 1.44 -14.36 -38.57
CA ALA A 317 1.73 -14.50 -39.99
C ALA A 317 2.54 -13.32 -40.54
N ASP A 318 2.26 -12.10 -40.08
CA ASP A 318 2.72 -10.85 -40.70
C ASP A 318 3.83 -10.15 -39.89
N SER A 319 3.89 -10.40 -38.59
CA SER A 319 4.68 -9.59 -37.67
C SER A 319 5.27 -10.36 -36.49
N VAL A 320 6.23 -9.72 -35.83
CA VAL A 320 6.77 -10.09 -34.52
C VAL A 320 6.30 -9.07 -33.50
N ILE A 321 5.75 -9.54 -32.40
CA ILE A 321 5.32 -8.71 -31.27
C ILE A 321 6.54 -8.42 -30.40
N ILE A 322 6.75 -7.16 -30.05
CA ILE A 322 7.87 -6.73 -29.21
C ILE A 322 7.41 -5.93 -27.98
N ARG A 323 8.18 -6.02 -26.90
CA ARG A 323 8.15 -5.19 -25.70
C ARG A 323 9.33 -4.23 -25.70
N ASN A 324 9.07 -2.93 -25.57
CA ASN A 324 10.07 -1.87 -25.58
C ASN A 324 10.24 -1.23 -24.19
N SER A 325 11.46 -0.76 -23.90
CA SER A 325 11.84 -0.13 -22.63
C SER A 325 11.65 1.38 -22.61
N TRP A 326 10.68 1.92 -23.35
CA TRP A 326 10.35 3.36 -23.38
C TRP A 326 9.03 3.69 -22.65
N GLY A 327 8.49 2.73 -21.91
CA GLY A 327 7.27 2.89 -21.12
C GLY A 327 5.99 2.80 -21.94
N THR A 328 4.86 2.96 -21.24
CA THR A 328 3.52 2.76 -21.82
C THR A 328 3.08 3.86 -22.79
N VAL A 329 3.79 4.98 -22.82
CA VAL A 329 3.49 6.11 -23.73
C VAL A 329 3.94 5.85 -25.17
N TRP A 330 4.83 4.87 -25.38
CA TRP A 330 5.36 4.55 -26.70
C TRP A 330 4.61 3.35 -27.31
N GLY A 331 4.39 3.37 -28.64
CA GLY A 331 3.72 2.28 -29.35
C GLY A 331 2.29 2.02 -28.87
N ASN A 332 1.97 0.75 -28.66
CA ASN A 332 0.74 0.26 -28.05
C ASN A 332 1.02 -0.14 -26.59
N GLN A 333 0.97 0.82 -25.67
CA GLN A 333 1.22 0.59 -24.24
C GLN A 333 2.61 -0.02 -23.94
N GLY A 334 3.62 0.37 -24.73
CA GLY A 334 4.99 -0.12 -24.62
C GLY A 334 5.29 -1.36 -25.48
N ASP A 335 4.29 -1.89 -26.19
CA ASP A 335 4.44 -2.94 -27.18
C ASP A 335 4.32 -2.41 -28.61
N ALA A 336 4.82 -3.16 -29.58
CA ALA A 336 4.60 -2.90 -31.01
C ALA A 336 4.68 -4.19 -31.83
N ARG A 337 4.24 -4.13 -33.09
CA ARG A 337 4.43 -5.20 -34.06
C ARG A 337 5.47 -4.77 -35.08
N LEU A 338 6.48 -5.60 -35.33
CA LEU A 338 7.50 -5.38 -36.36
C LEU A 338 7.22 -6.30 -37.54
N GLY A 339 7.19 -5.77 -38.77
CA GLY A 339 7.00 -6.60 -39.97
C GLY A 339 8.14 -7.61 -40.16
N TRP A 340 7.84 -8.79 -40.69
CA TRP A 340 8.85 -9.84 -40.88
C TRP A 340 10.05 -9.44 -41.75
N ASP A 341 9.85 -8.58 -42.74
CA ASP A 341 10.96 -8.06 -43.57
C ASP A 341 11.99 -7.30 -42.73
N LEU A 342 11.52 -6.41 -41.84
CA LEU A 342 12.37 -5.71 -40.88
C LEU A 342 13.12 -6.72 -40.01
N VAL A 343 12.39 -7.66 -39.41
CA VAL A 343 12.96 -8.59 -38.43
C VAL A 343 14.05 -9.46 -39.06
N THR A 344 13.78 -9.98 -40.25
CA THR A 344 14.68 -10.95 -40.88
C THR A 344 15.85 -10.27 -41.60
N ASN A 345 15.67 -9.06 -42.14
CA ASN A 345 16.68 -8.39 -42.94
C ASN A 345 17.45 -7.28 -42.23
N ARG A 346 16.86 -6.63 -41.21
CA ARG A 346 17.42 -5.41 -40.58
C ARG A 346 17.79 -5.56 -39.11
N ILE A 347 17.50 -6.71 -38.49
CA ILE A 347 17.93 -6.97 -37.11
C ILE A 347 19.38 -7.42 -37.07
N SER A 348 20.18 -6.72 -36.26
CA SER A 348 21.63 -6.87 -36.13
C SER A 348 22.06 -8.03 -35.23
N GLY A 349 21.11 -8.69 -34.55
CA GLY A 349 21.35 -9.89 -33.76
C GLY A 349 20.14 -10.27 -32.92
N ALA A 350 20.07 -11.53 -32.51
CA ALA A 350 19.02 -12.04 -31.63
C ALA A 350 19.55 -13.06 -30.63
N TYR A 351 19.08 -12.93 -29.40
CA TYR A 351 19.61 -13.64 -28.24
C TYR A 351 18.46 -14.06 -27.33
N THR A 352 18.45 -15.32 -26.90
CA THR A 352 17.50 -15.84 -25.92
C THR A 352 18.23 -16.36 -24.70
N ILE A 353 17.56 -16.40 -23.56
CA ILE A 353 17.99 -17.19 -22.40
C ILE A 353 17.21 -18.51 -22.38
N THR A 354 17.63 -19.43 -21.51
CA THR A 354 17.00 -20.76 -21.33
C THR A 354 16.29 -20.91 -19.98
N GLY A 355 16.51 -19.96 -19.07
CA GLY A 355 16.00 -20.01 -17.70
C GLY A 355 16.72 -19.01 -16.79
N VAL A 356 16.24 -18.93 -15.56
CA VAL A 356 16.93 -18.26 -14.46
C VAL A 356 17.22 -19.25 -13.33
N THR A 357 18.25 -18.97 -12.54
CA THR A 357 18.57 -19.70 -11.33
C THR A 357 18.47 -18.74 -10.16
N THR A 358 17.59 -19.05 -9.20
CA THR A 358 17.36 -18.23 -8.00
C THR A 358 17.49 -19.09 -6.73
N PRO A 359 17.65 -18.48 -5.54
CA PRO A 359 17.52 -19.24 -4.29
C PRO A 359 16.16 -19.88 -4.19
N ALA A 360 16.08 -21.03 -3.51
CA ALA A 360 14.81 -21.69 -3.23
C ALA A 360 13.79 -20.66 -2.67
N PRO A 361 12.51 -20.74 -3.07
CA PRO A 361 11.48 -19.84 -2.57
C PRO A 361 11.51 -19.74 -1.03
N GLY A 362 11.76 -18.54 -0.50
CA GLY A 362 11.96 -18.27 0.94
C GLY A 362 13.42 -18.17 1.42
N SER A 363 14.41 -18.38 0.55
CA SER A 363 15.85 -18.28 0.85
C SER A 363 16.52 -17.00 0.33
N ALA A 364 15.83 -16.14 -0.41
CA ALA A 364 16.38 -14.84 -0.80
C ALA A 364 16.65 -14.00 0.47
N ALA A 365 17.90 -13.56 0.67
CA ALA A 365 18.25 -12.76 1.83
C ALA A 365 17.32 -11.53 1.88
N ALA A 366 16.55 -11.41 2.97
CA ALA A 366 15.63 -10.30 3.14
C ALA A 366 16.39 -8.97 3.02
N ASN A 367 15.80 -8.01 2.30
CA ASN A 367 16.30 -6.64 2.24
C ASN A 367 16.66 -6.16 3.66
N PRO A 368 17.79 -5.48 3.88
CA PRO A 368 18.16 -5.09 5.23
C PRO A 368 17.23 -3.97 5.71
N LYS A 369 16.56 -4.18 6.85
CA LYS A 369 15.74 -3.14 7.50
C LYS A 369 16.55 -1.86 7.73
N ALA A 370 15.86 -0.73 7.80
CA ALA A 370 16.48 0.53 8.17
C ALA A 370 17.09 0.45 9.58
N THR A 371 18.33 0.91 9.75
CA THR A 371 19.10 0.79 11.00
C THR A 371 19.85 2.07 11.34
N ASN A 372 20.37 2.15 12.57
CA ASN A 372 21.16 3.28 13.08
C ASN A 372 20.45 4.65 12.95
N LEU A 373 19.12 4.63 13.07
CA LEU A 373 18.28 5.79 12.87
C LEU A 373 18.53 6.88 13.92
N LYS A 374 18.55 8.14 13.47
CA LYS A 374 18.69 9.33 14.31
C LYS A 374 17.76 10.44 13.82
N LEU A 375 16.91 10.93 14.72
CA LEU A 375 16.05 12.09 14.47
C LEU A 375 16.83 13.40 14.67
N SER A 376 16.62 14.39 13.80
CA SER A 376 17.14 15.74 13.95
C SER A 376 16.51 16.48 15.14
N VAL A 377 15.21 16.26 15.36
CA VAL A 377 14.42 16.83 16.46
C VAL A 377 13.66 15.71 17.18
N LYS A 378 13.62 15.74 18.51
CA LYS A 378 13.00 14.70 19.36
C LYS A 378 11.72 15.14 20.09
N LYS A 379 11.20 16.33 19.76
CA LYS A 379 10.01 16.91 20.37
C LYS A 379 9.29 17.88 19.43
N GLY A 380 7.98 18.00 19.58
CA GLY A 380 7.12 18.97 18.88
C GLY A 380 5.70 18.90 19.41
N THR A 381 4.82 19.76 18.92
CA THR A 381 3.45 19.89 19.44
C THR A 381 2.53 18.77 18.96
N ALA A 382 1.56 18.39 19.79
CA ALA A 382 0.51 17.42 19.46
C ALA A 382 -0.28 17.77 18.18
N SER A 383 -0.25 19.04 17.75
CA SER A 383 -0.83 19.48 16.48
C SER A 383 -0.16 18.90 15.23
N GLY A 384 1.07 18.38 15.34
CA GLY A 384 1.88 18.00 14.19
C GLY A 384 2.52 19.19 13.49
N GLY A 385 3.10 18.94 12.30
CA GLY A 385 3.76 19.91 11.45
C GLY A 385 5.23 20.19 11.76
N THR A 386 5.83 19.49 12.74
CA THR A 386 7.27 19.67 13.02
C THR A 386 8.09 18.97 11.94
N ALA A 387 8.95 19.69 11.23
CA ALA A 387 9.88 19.09 10.28
C ALA A 387 10.95 18.25 11.01
N VAL A 388 11.06 16.98 10.64
CA VAL A 388 12.02 16.02 11.19
C VAL A 388 12.82 15.40 10.05
N SER A 389 14.15 15.43 10.19
CA SER A 389 15.06 14.73 9.30
C SER A 389 15.59 13.49 10.01
N ILE A 390 15.60 12.36 9.33
CA ILE A 390 16.02 11.06 9.84
C ILE A 390 17.23 10.60 9.03
N THR A 391 18.34 10.35 9.71
CA THR A 391 19.54 9.76 9.10
C THR A 391 19.79 8.35 9.64
N GLY A 392 20.50 7.54 8.88
CA GLY A 392 20.74 6.13 9.20
C GLY A 392 21.25 5.34 8.00
N SER A 393 21.10 4.02 8.06
CA SER A 393 21.47 3.08 7.01
C SER A 393 20.22 2.41 6.42
N ASN A 394 20.30 1.99 5.16
CA ASN A 394 19.21 1.34 4.39
C ASN A 394 17.92 2.18 4.31
N LEU A 395 18.08 3.50 4.22
CA LEU A 395 16.95 4.44 4.14
C LEU A 395 16.41 4.62 2.72
N VAL A 396 17.21 4.33 1.69
CA VAL A 396 16.75 4.40 0.30
C VAL A 396 15.67 3.36 0.07
N GLY A 397 14.55 3.75 -0.57
CA GLY A 397 13.39 2.89 -0.76
C GLY A 397 12.51 2.71 0.49
N SER A 398 12.70 3.54 1.52
CA SER A 398 11.73 3.63 2.63
C SER A 398 10.40 4.16 2.10
N THR A 399 9.30 3.57 2.56
CA THR A 399 7.94 3.91 2.13
C THR A 399 7.14 4.63 3.20
N ALA A 400 7.51 4.49 4.48
CA ALA A 400 6.80 5.17 5.56
C ALA A 400 7.70 5.50 6.76
N VAL A 401 7.33 6.57 7.48
CA VAL A 401 7.81 6.85 8.83
C VAL A 401 6.64 6.82 9.80
N ASN A 402 6.69 5.95 10.80
CA ASN A 402 5.65 5.86 11.81
C ASN A 402 6.02 6.70 13.03
N PHE A 403 5.10 7.55 13.50
CA PHE A 403 5.19 8.25 14.79
C PHE A 403 4.21 7.63 15.78
N GLY A 404 4.64 6.60 16.51
CA GLY A 404 3.72 5.77 17.28
C GLY A 404 2.90 4.90 16.32
N GLU A 405 1.58 5.01 16.39
CA GLU A 405 0.65 4.26 15.53
C GLU A 405 0.32 4.98 14.21
N THR A 406 0.69 6.26 14.07
CA THR A 406 0.39 7.04 12.87
C THR A 406 1.53 6.96 11.86
N ALA A 407 1.24 6.42 10.67
CA ALA A 407 2.15 6.40 9.54
C ALA A 407 2.12 7.73 8.76
N VAL A 408 3.30 8.17 8.31
CA VAL A 408 3.47 9.18 7.27
C VAL A 408 4.07 8.47 6.06
N GLU A 409 3.30 8.35 4.99
CA GLU A 409 3.78 7.79 3.72
C GLU A 409 4.84 8.71 3.11
N LEU A 410 5.84 8.10 2.48
CA LEU A 410 6.97 8.77 1.87
C LEU A 410 6.86 8.78 0.36
N ASP A 411 7.09 9.95 -0.23
CA ASP A 411 7.26 10.09 -1.66
C ASP A 411 8.76 10.09 -2.02
N SER A 412 9.07 9.94 -3.32
CA SER A 412 10.46 9.94 -3.81
C SER A 412 11.24 11.22 -3.49
N GLY A 413 10.55 12.33 -3.20
CA GLY A 413 11.14 13.60 -2.80
C GLY A 413 11.58 13.67 -1.34
N ASP A 414 11.05 12.79 -0.49
CA ASP A 414 11.31 12.79 0.95
C ASP A 414 12.58 12.02 1.33
N VAL A 415 13.06 11.14 0.45
CA VAL A 415 14.26 10.33 0.66
C VAL A 415 15.38 10.82 -0.25
N VAL A 416 16.30 11.61 0.31
CA VAL A 416 17.36 12.28 -0.46
C VAL A 416 18.74 11.79 -0.03
N THR A 417 19.55 11.39 -1.01
CA THR A 417 20.97 11.08 -0.80
C THR A 417 21.85 12.23 -1.30
N THR A 418 22.50 12.93 -0.37
CA THR A 418 23.43 14.03 -0.68
C THR A 418 24.79 13.72 -0.07
N ASN A 419 25.86 13.84 -0.86
CA ASN A 419 27.24 13.56 -0.42
C ASN A 419 27.42 12.20 0.29
N GLY A 420 26.71 11.17 -0.19
CA GLY A 420 26.77 9.81 0.37
C GLY A 420 25.99 9.61 1.68
N THR A 421 25.30 10.63 2.18
CA THR A 421 24.39 10.52 3.34
C THR A 421 22.95 10.50 2.87
N THR A 422 22.20 9.45 3.22
CA THR A 422 20.76 9.38 2.94
C THR A 422 19.98 9.94 4.12
N THR A 423 19.04 10.83 3.82
CA THR A 423 18.17 11.48 4.79
C THR A 423 16.72 11.29 4.36
N VAL A 424 15.85 10.94 5.31
CA VAL A 424 14.40 11.00 5.14
C VAL A 424 13.88 12.27 5.80
N THR A 425 13.11 13.08 5.09
CA THR A 425 12.48 14.30 5.64
C THR A 425 10.98 14.13 5.72
N VAL A 426 10.40 14.37 6.88
CA VAL A 426 8.94 14.27 7.11
C VAL A 426 8.45 15.38 8.02
N SER A 427 7.19 15.78 7.86
CA SER A 427 6.49 16.58 8.86
C SER A 427 5.74 15.66 9.81
N THR A 428 5.87 15.87 11.12
CA THR A 428 5.18 15.01 12.10
C THR A 428 3.66 15.10 11.91
N PRO A 429 2.92 13.99 11.96
CA PRO A 429 1.47 14.02 11.91
C PRO A 429 0.89 14.62 13.21
N LYS A 430 -0.42 14.89 13.21
CA LYS A 430 -1.15 15.14 14.47
C LYS A 430 -1.02 13.91 15.37
N GLY A 431 -0.76 14.14 16.66
CA GLY A 431 -0.48 13.06 17.61
C GLY A 431 -0.99 13.36 19.02
N VAL A 432 -0.96 12.36 19.89
CA VAL A 432 -1.37 12.50 21.29
C VAL A 432 -0.19 12.93 22.15
N ALA A 433 -0.41 13.87 23.08
CA ALA A 433 0.62 14.35 24.00
C ALA A 433 1.27 13.21 24.81
N GLY A 434 2.57 13.00 24.63
CA GLY A 434 3.29 11.88 25.21
C GLY A 434 4.47 11.41 24.34
N LYS A 435 5.04 10.25 24.69
CA LYS A 435 6.13 9.64 23.93
C LYS A 435 5.56 8.91 22.70
N ALA A 436 6.15 9.14 21.54
CA ALA A 436 5.92 8.40 20.30
C ALA A 436 7.20 7.67 19.89
N LEU A 437 7.08 6.38 19.57
CA LEU A 437 8.20 5.59 19.07
C LEU A 437 8.27 5.78 17.55
N VAL A 438 9.41 6.25 17.06
CA VAL A 438 9.60 6.48 15.62
C VAL A 438 10.27 5.27 14.98
N THR A 439 9.68 4.80 13.89
CA THR A 439 10.24 3.74 13.05
C THR A 439 10.17 4.13 11.57
N VAL A 440 11.01 3.51 10.75
CA VAL A 440 11.02 3.67 9.30
C VAL A 440 10.78 2.29 8.69
N THR A 441 9.88 2.23 7.71
CA THR A 441 9.56 1.00 6.98
C THR A 441 10.14 1.08 5.58
N ASN A 442 10.85 0.02 5.19
CA ASN A 442 11.33 -0.20 3.83
C ASN A 442 10.98 -1.64 3.40
N ALA A 443 11.40 -2.07 2.21
CA ALA A 443 11.18 -3.43 1.74
C ALA A 443 11.84 -4.53 2.60
N GLY A 444 12.76 -4.15 3.51
CA GLY A 444 13.37 -5.01 4.52
C GLY A 444 12.60 -5.09 5.83
N GLY A 445 11.44 -4.43 5.91
CA GLY A 445 10.58 -4.37 7.09
C GLY A 445 10.76 -3.08 7.91
N THR A 446 10.11 -3.05 9.07
CA THR A 446 10.14 -1.90 9.99
C THR A 446 11.40 -1.92 10.85
N SER A 447 12.07 -0.78 10.95
CA SER A 447 13.27 -0.58 11.79
C SER A 447 13.03 -0.85 13.27
N ASP A 448 14.08 -1.21 14.01
CA ASP A 448 14.01 -1.28 15.47
C ASP A 448 13.85 0.10 16.14
N VAL A 449 13.19 0.12 17.29
CA VAL A 449 13.09 1.32 18.13
C VAL A 449 14.33 1.46 19.01
N THR A 450 14.95 2.63 19.02
CA THR A 450 16.11 2.93 19.87
C THR A 450 15.89 4.20 20.70
N SER A 451 16.80 4.51 21.63
CA SER A 451 16.77 5.80 22.35
C SER A 451 16.93 7.02 21.44
N LYS A 452 17.48 6.83 20.23
CA LYS A 452 17.66 7.89 19.22
C LYS A 452 16.42 8.14 18.37
N THR A 453 15.45 7.22 18.38
CA THR A 453 14.18 7.33 17.65
C THR A 453 12.95 7.55 18.54
N LYS A 454 13.15 7.97 19.80
CA LYS A 454 12.06 8.40 20.68
C LYS A 454 11.73 9.86 20.41
N TYR A 455 10.48 10.13 20.04
CA TYR A 455 9.92 11.46 19.87
C TYR A 455 8.93 11.78 20.99
N THR A 456 8.72 13.06 21.32
CA THR A 456 7.77 13.49 22.35
C THR A 456 6.84 14.56 21.83
N TYR A 457 5.54 14.26 21.78
CA TYR A 457 4.50 15.25 21.55
C TYR A 457 4.24 16.03 22.83
N THR A 458 4.43 17.35 22.78
CA THR A 458 4.06 18.27 23.87
C THR A 458 2.57 18.59 23.77
N ALA A 459 1.92 18.69 24.92
CA ALA A 459 0.50 18.99 24.98
C ALA A 459 0.19 20.38 24.40
N VAL A 460 -0.96 20.49 23.72
CA VAL A 460 -1.51 21.73 23.16
C VAL A 460 -2.76 22.09 23.96
N LEU A 461 -3.04 23.39 24.09
CA LEU A 461 -4.27 23.86 24.72
C LEU A 461 -5.48 23.27 23.96
N PRO A 462 -6.49 22.71 24.65
CA PRO A 462 -7.66 22.17 23.97
C PRO A 462 -8.40 23.26 23.19
N VAL A 463 -9.00 22.87 22.07
CA VAL A 463 -9.85 23.76 21.26
C VAL A 463 -11.27 23.24 21.34
N ILE A 464 -12.24 24.12 21.61
CA ILE A 464 -13.66 23.77 21.62
C ILE A 464 -14.24 24.23 20.30
N ALA A 465 -15.12 23.43 19.68
CA ALA A 465 -15.77 23.80 18.43
C ALA A 465 -16.53 25.12 18.61
N SER A 466 -16.35 26.06 17.68
CA SER A 466 -16.96 27.40 17.75
C SER A 466 -18.48 27.37 17.61
N GLU A 467 -19.01 26.33 16.95
CA GLU A 467 -20.44 26.04 16.83
C GLU A 467 -20.71 24.66 17.43
N ASN A 468 -21.77 24.53 18.23
CA ASN A 468 -22.15 23.27 18.89
C ASN A 468 -21.02 22.63 19.74
N GLY A 469 -20.20 23.47 20.40
CA GLY A 469 -19.15 23.04 21.32
C GLY A 469 -19.66 22.21 22.50
N MET A 470 -20.93 22.39 22.88
CA MET A 470 -21.70 21.54 23.78
C MET A 470 -23.01 21.12 23.11
N SER A 471 -23.43 19.87 23.33
CA SER A 471 -24.68 19.32 22.74
C SER A 471 -25.96 19.94 23.31
N THR A 472 -25.87 20.54 24.50
CA THR A 472 -26.95 21.29 25.15
C THR A 472 -26.35 22.24 26.18
N ASP A 473 -27.02 23.35 26.42
CA ASP A 473 -26.77 24.34 27.46
C ASP A 473 -27.74 24.20 28.66
N GLU A 474 -28.57 23.16 28.70
CA GLU A 474 -29.54 22.89 29.76
C GLU A 474 -29.28 21.55 30.46
N ALA A 475 -29.50 21.49 31.78
CA ALA A 475 -29.42 20.27 32.56
C ALA A 475 -30.47 20.20 33.69
N ALA A 476 -30.86 18.98 34.06
CA ALA A 476 -31.73 18.75 35.20
C ALA A 476 -30.96 19.00 36.50
N SER A 477 -31.59 19.70 37.46
CA SER A 477 -30.99 19.90 38.80
C SER A 477 -30.53 18.59 39.42
N GLU A 478 -31.28 17.50 39.28
CA GLU A 478 -30.91 16.18 39.83
C GLU A 478 -29.67 15.53 39.18
N GLY A 479 -29.14 16.11 38.10
CA GLY A 479 -28.04 15.58 37.31
C GLY A 479 -28.49 14.50 36.33
N GLY A 480 -27.54 13.82 35.70
CA GLY A 480 -27.82 12.70 34.80
C GLY A 480 -28.05 13.11 33.34
N THR A 481 -28.31 14.39 33.04
CA THR A 481 -28.34 14.90 31.66
C THR A 481 -27.04 14.55 30.94
N GLU A 482 -27.13 13.83 29.82
CA GLU A 482 -25.97 13.51 29.00
C GLU A 482 -25.58 14.70 28.13
N ILE A 483 -24.31 15.07 28.19
CA ILE A 483 -23.74 16.24 27.50
C ILE A 483 -22.49 15.79 26.76
N THR A 484 -22.40 16.15 25.48
CA THR A 484 -21.20 15.97 24.67
C THR A 484 -20.52 17.31 24.45
N ILE A 485 -19.23 17.39 24.77
CA ILE A 485 -18.34 18.48 24.39
C ILE A 485 -17.58 18.08 23.13
N THR A 486 -17.60 18.92 22.11
CA THR A 486 -16.93 18.69 20.81
C THR A 486 -15.76 19.66 20.62
N GLY A 487 -14.63 19.17 20.12
CA GLY A 487 -13.42 20.00 19.96
C GLY A 487 -12.21 19.23 19.43
N GLU A 488 -11.02 19.67 19.83
CA GLU A 488 -9.73 19.04 19.54
C GLU A 488 -8.82 19.00 20.77
N TYR A 489 -7.89 18.03 20.79
CA TYR A 489 -6.95 17.80 21.88
C TYR A 489 -7.62 17.53 23.23
N LEU A 490 -8.80 16.88 23.20
CA LEU A 490 -9.62 16.56 24.37
C LEU A 490 -9.23 15.23 25.04
N SER A 491 -8.29 14.48 24.46
CA SER A 491 -7.83 13.19 24.96
C SER A 491 -7.41 13.26 26.44
N ASN A 492 -7.93 12.36 27.27
CA ASN A 492 -7.70 12.33 28.72
C ASN A 492 -8.14 13.61 29.47
N GLY A 493 -9.02 14.42 28.87
CA GLY A 493 -9.57 15.61 29.48
C GLY A 493 -10.44 15.31 30.69
N LYS A 494 -10.38 16.20 31.68
CA LYS A 494 -11.28 16.23 32.83
C LYS A 494 -12.31 17.32 32.62
N VAL A 495 -13.58 16.96 32.71
CA VAL A 495 -14.68 17.93 32.72
C VAL A 495 -14.85 18.47 34.13
N ILE A 496 -14.97 19.79 34.25
CA ILE A 496 -15.18 20.51 35.51
C ILE A 496 -16.44 21.34 35.34
N ILE A 497 -17.44 21.08 36.17
CA ILE A 497 -18.65 21.90 36.27
C ILE A 497 -18.46 22.79 37.49
N GLU A 498 -18.39 24.10 37.27
CA GLU A 498 -18.07 25.11 38.29
C GLU A 498 -16.71 24.84 38.97
N LYS A 499 -16.71 24.16 40.13
CA LYS A 499 -15.51 23.76 40.90
C LYS A 499 -15.36 22.24 41.06
N LYS A 500 -16.32 21.45 40.59
CA LYS A 500 -16.35 20.00 40.78
C LYS A 500 -15.92 19.28 39.51
N THR A 501 -14.90 18.43 39.62
CA THR A 501 -14.51 17.53 38.52
C THR A 501 -15.55 16.43 38.39
N VAL A 502 -16.06 16.21 37.18
CA VAL A 502 -16.94 15.09 36.85
C VAL A 502 -16.16 13.78 37.09
N PRO A 503 -16.66 12.87 37.94
CA PRO A 503 -16.00 11.59 38.19
C PRO A 503 -15.88 10.76 36.90
N LYS A 504 -14.76 10.03 36.75
CA LYS A 504 -14.49 9.21 35.55
C LYS A 504 -15.63 8.24 35.20
N LYS A 505 -16.34 7.71 36.20
CA LYS A 505 -17.49 6.80 36.00
C LYS A 505 -18.71 7.44 35.32
N LEU A 506 -18.76 8.78 35.29
CA LEU A 506 -19.82 9.54 34.61
C LEU A 506 -19.35 10.08 33.25
N ILE A 507 -18.11 9.81 32.85
CA ILE A 507 -17.65 10.04 31.48
C ILE A 507 -18.03 8.78 30.68
N THR A 508 -19.02 8.88 29.81
CA THR A 508 -19.55 7.75 29.04
C THR A 508 -18.72 7.47 27.79
N ALA A 509 -18.12 8.50 27.19
CA ALA A 509 -17.17 8.39 26.09
C ALA A 509 -16.15 9.53 26.13
N ALA A 510 -14.91 9.27 25.74
CA ALA A 510 -13.89 10.31 25.56
C ALA A 510 -12.92 9.92 24.44
N SER A 511 -12.64 10.88 23.56
CA SER A 511 -11.72 10.78 22.44
C SER A 511 -10.89 12.07 22.33
N ASP A 512 -10.09 12.21 21.27
CA ASP A 512 -9.40 13.47 21.01
C ASP A 512 -10.34 14.60 20.57
N THR A 513 -11.50 14.24 20.03
CA THR A 513 -12.45 15.19 19.42
C THR A 513 -13.75 15.35 20.18
N SER A 514 -14.02 14.49 21.18
CA SER A 514 -15.24 14.57 21.97
C SER A 514 -15.09 14.05 23.40
N ILE A 515 -15.87 14.60 24.32
CA ILE A 515 -16.08 14.05 25.66
C ILE A 515 -17.58 14.05 25.95
N THR A 516 -18.16 12.87 26.13
CA THR A 516 -19.54 12.70 26.58
C THR A 516 -19.57 12.34 28.07
N PHE A 517 -20.42 13.02 28.83
CA PHE A 517 -20.56 12.82 30.26
C PHE A 517 -21.98 13.06 30.77
N SER A 518 -22.32 12.44 31.90
CA SER A 518 -23.54 12.76 32.63
C SER A 518 -23.29 13.92 33.62
N ALA A 519 -24.11 14.98 33.51
CA ALA A 519 -24.06 16.15 34.37
C ALA A 519 -24.19 15.78 35.86
N LEU A 520 -23.49 16.52 36.71
CA LEU A 520 -23.60 16.34 38.15
C LEU A 520 -24.88 17.00 38.68
N PRO A 521 -25.47 16.48 39.77
CA PRO A 521 -26.55 17.19 40.43
C PRO A 521 -26.08 18.56 40.92
N HIS A 522 -26.80 19.62 40.53
CA HIS A 522 -26.50 21.00 40.87
C HIS A 522 -27.77 21.77 41.25
N LEU A 523 -27.63 22.81 42.09
CA LEU A 523 -28.75 23.71 42.39
C LEU A 523 -29.11 24.53 41.15
N ALA A 524 -30.36 24.98 41.03
CA ALA A 524 -30.78 25.84 39.92
C ALA A 524 -29.85 27.04 39.70
N GLY A 525 -29.58 27.35 38.43
CA GLY A 525 -28.70 28.44 38.02
C GLY A 525 -27.70 28.04 36.93
N THR A 526 -27.00 29.03 36.40
CA THR A 526 -26.05 28.87 35.29
C THR A 526 -24.61 28.75 35.80
N VAL A 527 -23.87 27.77 35.29
CA VAL A 527 -22.47 27.50 35.67
C VAL A 527 -21.58 27.25 34.46
N ASP A 528 -20.31 27.64 34.57
CA ASP A 528 -19.30 27.31 33.56
C ASP A 528 -19.02 25.80 33.53
N VAL A 529 -18.89 25.26 32.33
CA VAL A 529 -18.30 23.95 32.06
C VAL A 529 -16.91 24.16 31.47
N LYS A 530 -15.90 23.55 32.07
CA LYS A 530 -14.49 23.65 31.66
C LYS A 530 -13.93 22.28 31.34
N VAL A 531 -13.02 22.22 30.36
CA VAL A 531 -12.22 21.03 30.07
C VAL A 531 -10.77 21.31 30.44
N LYS A 532 -10.20 20.45 31.29
CA LYS A 532 -8.80 20.49 31.69
C LYS A 532 -8.05 19.29 31.14
N THR A 533 -7.03 19.55 30.34
CA THR A 533 -6.07 18.54 29.85
C THR A 533 -4.66 18.86 30.35
N LYS A 534 -3.66 18.10 29.91
CA LYS A 534 -2.24 18.43 30.17
C LYS A 534 -1.79 19.72 29.50
N GLY A 535 -2.46 20.15 28.42
CA GLY A 535 -2.11 21.35 27.67
C GLY A 535 -2.69 22.63 28.27
N GLY A 536 -3.68 22.51 29.16
CA GLY A 536 -4.27 23.65 29.85
C GLY A 536 -5.74 23.42 30.18
N THR A 537 -6.45 24.49 30.51
CA THR A 537 -7.88 24.48 30.80
C THR A 537 -8.58 25.50 29.92
N VAL A 538 -9.69 25.10 29.30
CA VAL A 538 -10.54 25.98 28.49
C VAL A 538 -11.99 25.90 28.95
N VAL A 539 -12.75 26.97 28.73
CA VAL A 539 -14.20 26.99 28.93
C VAL A 539 -14.84 26.32 27.71
N ALA A 540 -15.65 25.29 27.94
CA ALA A 540 -16.41 24.59 26.91
C ALA A 540 -17.75 25.27 26.62
N GLY A 541 -18.34 25.90 27.63
CA GLY A 541 -19.61 26.60 27.53
C GLY A 541 -20.20 26.85 28.91
N GLN A 542 -21.48 27.20 28.93
CA GLN A 542 -22.27 27.34 30.15
C GLN A 542 -23.37 26.29 30.17
N LEU A 543 -23.78 25.89 31.38
CA LEU A 543 -24.86 24.95 31.61
C LEU A 543 -25.84 25.57 32.60
N THR A 544 -27.09 25.68 32.19
CA THR A 544 -28.20 26.20 32.98
C THR A 544 -28.94 25.02 33.61
N TYR A 545 -29.01 25.02 34.95
CA TYR A 545 -29.78 24.02 35.69
C TYR A 545 -31.18 24.54 35.96
N ALA A 546 -32.18 23.87 35.41
CA ALA A 546 -33.58 24.17 35.69
C ALA A 546 -33.94 23.85 37.15
N PRO A 547 -34.84 24.60 37.81
CA PRO A 547 -35.31 24.30 39.17
C PRO A 547 -35.83 22.87 39.32
N GLU A 548 -35.56 22.24 40.46
CA GLU A 548 -36.15 20.94 40.79
C GLU A 548 -37.65 21.10 41.07
N ASP A 549 -38.50 20.51 40.24
CA ASP A 549 -39.96 20.51 40.45
C ASP A 549 -40.28 19.96 41.84
N PRO A 550 -41.02 20.66 42.72
CA PRO A 550 -41.34 20.13 44.04
C PRO A 550 -42.18 18.84 43.93
N PRO A 551 -41.99 17.85 44.82
CA PRO A 551 -42.92 16.73 44.92
C PRO A 551 -44.33 17.26 45.19
N VAL A 552 -45.32 16.78 44.47
CA VAL A 552 -46.72 17.17 44.69
C VAL A 552 -47.46 15.98 45.29
N ILE A 553 -48.19 16.22 46.37
CA ILE A 553 -49.07 15.23 46.98
C ILE A 553 -50.49 15.55 46.52
N SER A 554 -51.11 14.65 45.75
CA SER A 554 -52.50 14.81 45.31
C SER A 554 -53.49 14.12 46.23
N SER A 555 -53.11 13.00 46.87
CA SER A 555 -53.94 12.30 47.85
C SER A 555 -53.15 11.35 48.74
N LEU A 556 -53.76 11.01 49.88
CA LEU A 556 -53.31 9.95 50.80
C LEU A 556 -54.37 8.85 50.83
N SER A 557 -53.95 7.58 50.88
CA SER A 557 -54.90 6.46 51.01
C SER A 557 -55.64 6.44 52.35
N ALA A 558 -55.10 7.14 53.35
CA ALA A 558 -55.74 7.43 54.63
C ALA A 558 -55.12 8.72 55.19
N ASN A 559 -55.92 9.54 55.87
CA ASN A 559 -55.48 10.75 56.56
C ASN A 559 -55.33 10.54 58.09
N THR A 560 -55.53 9.32 58.57
CA THR A 560 -55.30 8.94 59.97
C THR A 560 -54.62 7.58 60.09
N ALA A 561 -53.94 7.34 61.22
CA ALA A 561 -53.42 6.03 61.60
C ALA A 561 -53.33 5.87 63.12
N SER A 562 -53.40 4.63 63.61
CA SER A 562 -53.23 4.30 65.03
C SER A 562 -51.76 4.44 65.47
N ILE A 563 -51.52 4.98 66.67
CA ILE A 563 -50.17 4.96 67.28
C ILE A 563 -49.74 3.56 67.74
N SER A 564 -50.69 2.66 68.00
CA SER A 564 -50.42 1.32 68.56
C SER A 564 -50.11 0.25 67.52
N GLU A 565 -50.30 0.55 66.24
CA GLU A 565 -50.17 -0.40 65.13
C GLU A 565 -49.07 0.02 64.14
N ARG A 566 -48.65 -0.93 63.30
CA ARG A 566 -47.78 -0.63 62.16
C ARG A 566 -48.67 -0.51 60.93
N THR A 567 -48.79 0.69 60.38
CA THR A 567 -49.66 0.96 59.24
C THR A 567 -48.82 1.37 58.03
N GLN A 568 -49.37 1.16 56.84
CA GLN A 568 -48.83 1.71 55.60
C GLN A 568 -49.87 2.62 54.97
N ILE A 569 -49.45 3.79 54.50
CA ILE A 569 -50.29 4.68 53.71
C ILE A 569 -49.64 4.92 52.36
N THR A 570 -50.44 4.91 51.32
CA THR A 570 -49.99 5.24 49.96
C THR A 570 -50.21 6.73 49.72
N VAL A 571 -49.16 7.40 49.28
CA VAL A 571 -49.16 8.79 48.81
C VAL A 571 -49.21 8.76 47.29
N THR A 572 -50.22 9.38 46.71
CA THR A 572 -50.34 9.57 45.26
C THR A 572 -49.98 11.01 44.92
N GLY A 573 -49.32 11.23 43.79
CA GLY A 573 -48.78 12.53 43.45
C GLY A 573 -48.00 12.58 42.15
N SER A 574 -47.10 13.56 42.03
CA SER A 574 -46.13 13.70 40.94
C SER A 574 -44.76 14.08 41.49
N SER A 575 -43.70 13.89 40.68
CA SER A 575 -42.32 14.17 41.08
C SER A 575 -41.94 13.39 42.36
N LEU A 576 -42.43 12.16 42.48
CA LEU A 576 -42.21 11.35 43.67
C LEU A 576 -40.92 10.51 43.58
N THR A 577 -40.21 10.45 42.45
CA THR A 577 -38.93 9.72 42.31
C THR A 577 -37.72 10.43 42.90
N GLN A 578 -37.80 11.74 43.11
CA GLN A 578 -36.73 12.56 43.70
C GLN A 578 -36.76 12.61 45.23
N VAL A 579 -37.89 12.22 45.86
CA VAL A 579 -38.08 12.30 47.32
C VAL A 579 -36.96 11.58 48.07
N LYS A 580 -36.30 12.27 49.00
CA LYS A 580 -35.21 11.72 49.84
C LYS A 580 -35.66 11.47 51.27
N LYS A 581 -36.59 12.28 51.78
CA LYS A 581 -37.14 12.16 53.13
C LYS A 581 -38.64 12.43 53.11
N ALA A 582 -39.38 11.71 53.94
CA ALA A 582 -40.78 11.96 54.19
C ALA A 582 -40.99 12.29 55.66
N TYR A 583 -41.92 13.19 55.94
CA TYR A 583 -42.26 13.67 57.26
C TYR A 583 -43.77 13.66 57.46
N ILE A 584 -44.21 13.46 58.71
CA ILE A 584 -45.56 13.75 59.18
C ILE A 584 -45.39 14.74 60.33
N GLY A 585 -45.85 15.98 60.14
CA GLY A 585 -45.45 17.10 60.99
C GLY A 585 -43.93 17.20 61.05
N THR A 586 -43.35 17.11 62.25
CA THR A 586 -41.88 17.14 62.44
C THR A 586 -41.21 15.76 62.41
N LYS A 587 -41.99 14.67 62.38
CA LYS A 587 -41.47 13.31 62.51
C LYS A 587 -41.09 12.74 61.14
N SER A 588 -39.82 12.36 60.98
CA SER A 588 -39.38 11.63 59.78
C SER A 588 -39.96 10.21 59.77
N VAL A 589 -40.51 9.80 58.64
CA VAL A 589 -41.08 8.47 58.39
C VAL A 589 -40.37 7.76 57.25
N PRO A 590 -40.08 6.45 57.39
CA PRO A 590 -39.53 5.66 56.29
C PRO A 590 -40.58 5.46 55.20
N PHE A 591 -40.12 5.35 53.95
CA PHE A 591 -41.01 5.12 52.81
C PHE A 591 -40.40 4.13 51.83
N LYS A 592 -41.26 3.50 51.02
CA LYS A 592 -40.89 2.72 49.85
C LYS A 592 -41.36 3.49 48.62
N ARG A 593 -40.45 3.77 47.69
CA ARG A 593 -40.79 4.35 46.40
C ARG A 593 -41.36 3.28 45.47
N ILE A 594 -42.51 3.55 44.87
CA ILE A 594 -43.16 2.63 43.92
C ILE A 594 -42.97 3.15 42.49
N SER A 595 -43.31 4.41 42.25
CA SER A 595 -43.18 5.06 40.94
C SER A 595 -42.96 6.58 41.11
N ASN A 596 -42.96 7.34 40.00
CA ASN A 596 -42.99 8.80 40.05
C ASN A 596 -44.31 9.37 40.56
N THR A 597 -45.35 8.54 40.67
CA THR A 597 -46.68 8.95 41.09
C THR A 597 -47.15 8.29 42.38
N GLN A 598 -46.40 7.33 42.92
CA GLN A 598 -46.75 6.65 44.18
C GLN A 598 -45.56 6.39 45.11
N LEU A 599 -45.75 6.71 46.39
CA LEU A 599 -44.89 6.30 47.52
C LEU A 599 -45.73 5.58 48.58
N VAL A 600 -45.14 4.63 49.29
CA VAL A 600 -45.77 4.02 50.46
C VAL A 600 -45.01 4.46 51.71
N LEU A 601 -45.63 5.27 52.57
CA LEU A 601 -45.09 5.60 53.88
C LEU A 601 -45.34 4.43 54.83
N ARG A 602 -44.33 4.09 55.63
CA ARG A 602 -44.41 3.04 56.64
C ARG A 602 -44.43 3.71 58.01
N LEU A 603 -45.54 3.57 58.71
CA LEU A 603 -45.80 4.21 59.99
C LEU A 603 -45.50 3.21 61.12
N PRO A 604 -44.33 3.30 61.80
CA PRO A 604 -44.02 2.44 62.95
C PRO A 604 -44.75 2.91 64.21
N LYS A 605 -45.12 2.00 65.12
CA LYS A 605 -45.73 2.35 66.42
C LYS A 605 -45.06 3.55 67.11
N THR A 606 -45.84 4.51 67.59
CA THR A 606 -45.37 5.67 68.35
C THR A 606 -46.03 5.72 69.72
N ARG A 607 -45.47 6.50 70.64
CA ARG A 607 -46.00 6.66 72.01
C ARG A 607 -46.79 7.95 72.21
N ALA A 608 -46.74 8.85 71.24
CA ALA A 608 -47.37 10.16 71.29
C ALA A 608 -48.10 10.41 69.97
N ALA A 609 -49.26 11.05 70.07
CA ALA A 609 -50.01 11.48 68.92
C ALA A 609 -49.24 12.56 68.15
N ILE A 610 -49.29 12.52 66.82
CA ILE A 610 -48.65 13.48 65.92
C ILE A 610 -49.71 13.97 64.94
N THR A 611 -50.01 15.26 64.99
CA THR A 611 -50.89 15.92 64.01
C THR A 611 -50.04 16.89 63.18
N GLY A 612 -50.17 16.81 61.87
CA GLY A 612 -49.49 17.71 60.94
C GLY A 612 -49.51 17.18 59.52
N ASP A 613 -49.01 17.99 58.58
CA ASP A 613 -48.98 17.62 57.18
C ASP A 613 -47.96 16.53 56.87
N VAL A 614 -48.30 15.67 55.91
CA VAL A 614 -47.35 14.86 55.17
C VAL A 614 -46.52 15.80 54.30
N GLN A 615 -45.21 15.84 54.53
CA GLN A 615 -44.27 16.60 53.70
C GLN A 615 -43.22 15.69 53.09
N LEU A 616 -43.05 15.79 51.78
CA LEU A 616 -42.02 15.09 51.02
C LEU A 616 -40.91 16.07 50.68
N LYS A 617 -39.69 15.75 51.12
CA LYS A 617 -38.50 16.57 50.84
C LYS A 617 -37.64 15.89 49.79
N ALA A 618 -37.41 16.59 48.69
CA ALA A 618 -36.42 16.26 47.70
C ALA A 618 -35.07 16.88 48.07
N LYS A 619 -34.14 17.02 47.12
CA LYS A 619 -32.80 17.52 47.45
C LYS A 619 -32.77 19.04 47.66
N TRP A 620 -33.47 19.78 46.82
CA TRP A 620 -33.56 21.24 46.83
C TRP A 620 -35.00 21.76 46.85
N SER A 621 -36.00 20.89 46.78
CA SER A 621 -37.42 21.25 46.87
C SER A 621 -38.17 20.47 47.95
N THR A 622 -39.31 20.99 48.38
CA THR A 622 -40.22 20.38 49.37
C THR A 622 -41.66 20.51 48.87
N SER A 623 -42.48 19.49 49.11
CA SER A 623 -43.90 19.53 48.76
C SER A 623 -44.63 20.65 49.51
N ALA A 624 -45.56 21.31 48.82
CA ALA A 624 -46.48 22.24 49.45
C ALA A 624 -47.40 21.51 50.44
N THR A 625 -47.90 22.25 51.44
CA THR A 625 -48.96 21.77 52.35
C THR A 625 -50.33 22.16 51.82
N SER A 626 -51.32 21.30 52.03
CA SER A 626 -52.72 21.52 51.64
C SER A 626 -53.64 20.62 52.47
N GLU A 627 -54.95 20.73 52.31
CA GLU A 627 -55.88 19.79 52.96
C GLU A 627 -55.60 18.32 52.59
N ALA A 628 -55.12 18.06 51.37
CA ALA A 628 -54.75 16.73 50.92
C ALA A 628 -53.52 16.15 51.64
N THR A 629 -52.75 16.99 52.35
CA THR A 629 -51.57 16.56 53.12
C THR A 629 -51.84 16.39 54.60
N ALA A 630 -52.98 16.88 55.11
CA ALA A 630 -53.28 16.83 56.54
C ALA A 630 -53.35 15.39 57.04
N PHE A 631 -52.64 15.09 58.14
CA PHE A 631 -52.59 13.76 58.71
C PHE A 631 -52.64 13.77 60.24
N THR A 632 -53.39 12.84 60.83
CA THR A 632 -53.44 12.64 62.29
C THR A 632 -53.04 11.22 62.66
N TRP A 633 -51.94 11.09 63.40
CA TRP A 633 -51.45 9.84 63.93
C TRP A 633 -51.77 9.76 65.42
N SER A 634 -52.80 9.00 65.82
CA SER A 634 -53.36 9.02 67.20
C SER A 634 -53.70 7.65 67.77
#